data_AF-A0A9N9B0U0-F1
#
_entry.id   AF-A0A9N9B0U0-F1
#
_cell.length_a   1.000
_cell.length_b   1.000
_cell.length_c   1.000
_cell.angle_alpha   90.00
_cell.angle_beta   90.00
_cell.angle_gamma   90.00
#
_symmetry.space_group_name_H-M   'P 1'
#
loop_
_entity.id
_entity.type
_entity.pdbx_description
1 polymer ?
#
loop_
_entity_poly.entity_id
_entity_poly.type
_entity_poly.pdbx_seq_one_letter_code
_entity_poly.pdbx_strand_id
1 'polypeptide(L)'
;MITFLEDFESDDMANAEELNVIPTQLFIASLTEMVYKQAETFAINLENFANHANRSTISMDDVKLCSRRNDELKTYISNFANSILEHRALRPSRQQDSQNVENSTD
;
A
#
# COMPACT_ATOMS: atom_id res chain seq x y z
N MET A 1 2.63 21.76 8.89
CA MET A 1 2.33 21.87 7.45
C MET A 1 3.26 20.90 6.73
N ILE A 2 2.74 19.72 6.39
CA ILE A 2 3.13 18.80 5.31
C ILE A 2 4.65 18.63 5.06
N THR A 3 5.28 17.65 5.72
CA THR A 3 6.60 17.08 5.37
C THR A 3 6.48 15.79 4.53
N PHE A 4 5.42 15.69 3.72
CA PHE A 4 5.07 14.46 2.97
C PHE A 4 5.67 14.39 1.54
N LEU A 5 6.68 15.21 1.23
CA LEU A 5 7.17 15.42 -0.14
C LEU A 5 8.64 15.03 -0.39
N GLU A 6 9.31 14.35 0.54
CA GLU A 6 10.74 13.99 0.37
C GLU A 6 11.00 12.56 -0.12
N ASP A 7 9.99 11.68 -0.18
CA ASP A 7 10.16 10.27 -0.61
C ASP A 7 9.43 9.95 -1.93
N PHE A 8 9.53 10.83 -2.93
CA PHE A 8 9.11 10.49 -4.30
C PHE A 8 10.35 10.05 -5.08
N GLU A 9 10.53 8.73 -5.22
CA GLU A 9 11.65 8.12 -5.92
C GLU A 9 11.80 8.67 -7.36
N SER A 10 13.04 8.87 -7.78
CA SER A 10 13.44 9.49 -9.04
C SER A 10 12.91 8.82 -10.32
N ASP A 11 12.43 7.59 -10.22
CA ASP A 11 11.88 6.84 -11.37
C ASP A 11 10.44 7.28 -11.73
N ASP A 12 9.68 7.88 -10.80
CA ASP A 12 8.30 8.33 -11.07
C ASP A 12 8.23 9.66 -11.83
N MET A 13 9.29 10.48 -11.80
CA MET A 13 9.39 11.72 -12.60
C MET A 13 9.44 11.44 -14.11
N ALA A 14 9.87 10.26 -14.53
CA ALA A 14 9.95 9.89 -15.95
C ALA A 14 8.58 9.72 -16.62
N ASN A 15 7.51 9.47 -15.85
CA ASN A 15 6.15 9.29 -16.38
C ASN A 15 5.33 10.60 -16.44
N ALA A 16 5.84 11.71 -15.93
CA ALA A 16 5.07 12.95 -15.79
C ALA A 16 5.08 13.85 -17.06
N GLU A 17 5.86 13.54 -18.08
CA GLU A 17 5.95 14.34 -19.32
C GLU A 17 4.90 13.99 -20.39
N GLU A 18 4.06 12.98 -20.17
CA GLU A 18 3.23 12.39 -21.23
C GLU A 18 2.05 13.28 -21.68
N LEU A 19 1.52 14.16 -20.81
CA LEU A 19 0.32 14.94 -21.12
C LEU A 19 0.58 16.36 -21.65
N ASN A 20 1.79 16.92 -21.55
CA ASN A 20 2.08 18.32 -21.90
C ASN A 20 1.04 19.34 -21.37
N VAL A 21 0.56 19.14 -20.14
CA VAL A 21 -0.44 20.00 -19.47
C VAL A 21 0.14 20.55 -18.17
N ILE A 22 -0.03 21.85 -17.95
CA ILE A 22 0.35 22.51 -16.68
C ILE A 22 -0.89 22.54 -15.77
N PRO A 23 -0.92 21.78 -14.65
CA PRO A 23 -2.06 21.79 -13.74
C PRO A 23 -2.16 23.15 -13.02
N THR A 24 -3.39 23.64 -12.85
CA THR A 24 -3.62 24.89 -12.11
C THR A 24 -3.52 24.66 -10.60
N GLN A 25 -3.19 25.71 -9.84
CA GLN A 25 -3.13 25.63 -8.38
C GLN A 25 -4.46 25.20 -7.75
N LEU A 26 -5.58 25.66 -8.32
CA LEU A 26 -6.91 25.24 -7.88
C LEU A 26 -7.15 23.75 -8.15
N PHE A 27 -6.74 23.25 -9.32
CA PHE A 27 -6.87 21.83 -9.64
C PHE A 27 -6.07 20.96 -8.66
N ILE A 28 -4.82 21.34 -8.36
CA ILE A 28 -3.98 20.63 -7.39
C ILE A 28 -4.64 20.63 -6.01
N ALA A 29 -5.13 21.79 -5.55
CA ALA A 29 -5.80 21.90 -4.25
C ALA A 29 -7.07 21.04 -4.18
N SER A 30 -7.94 21.11 -5.19
CA SER A 30 -9.17 20.31 -5.23
C SER A 30 -8.90 18.81 -5.33
N LEU A 31 -7.90 18.39 -6.11
CA LEU A 31 -7.49 16.99 -6.21
C LEU A 31 -6.95 16.48 -4.87
N THR A 32 -6.14 17.29 -4.18
CA THR A 32 -5.61 16.97 -2.84
C THR A 32 -6.73 16.76 -1.84
N GLU A 33 -7.72 17.67 -1.81
CA GLU A 33 -8.89 17.53 -0.94
C GLU A 33 -9.71 16.27 -1.26
N MET A 34 -9.93 15.99 -2.55
CA MET A 34 -10.64 14.79 -3.00
C MET A 34 -9.94 13.51 -2.54
N VAL A 35 -8.62 13.42 -2.70
CA VAL A 35 -7.83 12.26 -2.26
C VAL A 35 -7.88 12.11 -0.73
N TYR A 36 -7.81 13.21 0.01
CA TYR A 36 -7.93 13.20 1.47
C TYR A 36 -9.30 12.64 1.92
N LYS A 37 -10.39 13.11 1.33
CA LYS A 37 -11.74 12.57 1.58
C LYS A 37 -11.89 11.11 1.17
N GLN A 38 -11.23 10.71 0.08
CA GLN A 38 -11.23 9.33 -0.35
C GLN A 38 -10.47 8.41 0.63
N ALA A 39 -9.39 8.90 1.24
CA ALA A 39 -8.66 8.18 2.28
C ALA A 39 -9.51 7.98 3.56
N GLU A 40 -10.25 9.00 4.00
CA GLU A 40 -11.23 8.87 5.11
C GLU A 40 -12.24 7.75 4.82
N THR A 41 -12.77 7.73 3.59
CA THR A 41 -13.71 6.69 3.15
C THR A 41 -13.06 5.30 3.11
N PHE A 42 -11.80 5.19 2.67
CA PHE A 42 -11.09 3.92 2.65
C PHE A 42 -10.81 3.39 4.06
N ALA A 43 -10.43 4.25 5.00
CA ALA A 43 -10.20 3.83 6.38
C ALA A 43 -11.45 3.17 7.00
N ILE A 44 -12.61 3.82 6.86
CA ILE A 44 -13.90 3.31 7.36
C ILE A 44 -14.27 1.99 6.67
N ASN A 45 -14.09 1.89 5.36
CA ASN A 45 -14.39 0.67 4.62
C ASN A 45 -13.51 -0.49 5.08
N LEU A 46 -12.20 -0.28 5.21
CA LEU A 46 -11.25 -1.31 5.62
C LEU A 46 -11.54 -1.81 7.04
N GLU A 47 -11.83 -0.90 7.98
CA GLU A 47 -12.23 -1.25 9.34
C GLU A 47 -13.50 -2.11 9.34
N ASN A 48 -14.53 -1.69 8.59
CA ASN A 48 -15.78 -2.42 8.49
C ASN A 48 -15.60 -3.82 7.88
N PHE A 49 -14.73 -3.98 6.88
CA PHE A 49 -14.46 -5.28 6.27
C PHE A 49 -13.71 -6.23 7.21
N ALA A 50 -12.69 -5.73 7.92
CA ALA A 50 -11.99 -6.53 8.92
C ALA A 50 -12.95 -6.94 10.06
N ASN A 51 -13.74 -5.99 10.57
CA ASN A 51 -14.71 -6.24 11.63
C ASN A 51 -15.82 -7.22 11.21
N HIS A 52 -16.31 -7.12 9.96
CA HIS A 52 -17.29 -8.07 9.42
C HIS A 52 -16.77 -9.52 9.40
N ALA A 53 -15.46 -9.70 9.25
CA ALA A 53 -14.80 -10.99 9.34
C ALA A 53 -14.30 -11.34 10.77
N ASN A 54 -14.75 -10.61 11.80
CA ASN A 54 -14.33 -10.75 13.20
C ASN A 54 -12.81 -10.60 13.43
N ARG A 55 -12.16 -9.73 12.66
CA ARG A 55 -10.73 -9.42 12.79
C ARG A 55 -10.52 -7.97 13.23
N SER A 56 -9.51 -7.73 14.06
CA SER A 56 -9.04 -6.39 14.41
C SER A 56 -7.87 -5.90 13.56
N THR A 57 -7.31 -6.77 12.72
CA THR A 57 -6.21 -6.47 11.79
C THR A 57 -6.69 -6.59 10.36
N ILE A 58 -6.44 -5.53 9.58
CA ILE A 58 -6.77 -5.46 8.15
C ILE A 58 -5.87 -6.43 7.37
N SER A 59 -6.47 -7.19 6.45
CA SER A 59 -5.79 -8.12 5.55
C SER A 59 -5.82 -7.64 4.09
N MET A 60 -5.08 -8.32 3.22
CA MET A 60 -5.09 -8.02 1.77
C MET A 60 -6.47 -8.24 1.14
N ASP A 61 -7.31 -9.11 1.70
CA ASP A 61 -8.65 -9.36 1.15
C ASP A 61 -9.60 -8.20 1.41
N ASP A 62 -9.43 -7.47 2.52
CA ASP A 62 -10.17 -6.24 2.80
C ASP A 62 -9.84 -5.15 1.76
N VAL A 63 -8.55 -5.02 1.40
CA VAL A 63 -8.08 -4.08 0.35
C VAL A 63 -8.60 -4.47 -1.03
N LYS A 64 -8.56 -5.76 -1.38
CA LYS A 64 -9.18 -6.25 -2.63
C LYS A 64 -10.68 -5.93 -2.65
N LEU A 65 -11.37 -6.07 -1.53
CA LEU A 65 -12.80 -5.76 -1.43
C LEU A 65 -13.10 -4.26 -1.60
N CYS A 66 -12.20 -3.35 -1.21
CA CYS A 66 -12.35 -1.91 -1.49
C CYS A 66 -12.45 -1.60 -2.99
N SER A 67 -11.76 -2.37 -3.84
CA SER A 67 -11.76 -2.19 -5.30
C SER A 67 -12.99 -2.77 -6.02
N ARG A 68 -13.92 -3.41 -5.31
CA ARG A 68 -15.06 -4.18 -5.87
C ARG A 68 -15.99 -3.46 -6.86
N ARG A 69 -15.93 -2.14 -6.94
CA ARG A 69 -16.79 -1.33 -7.83
C ARG A 69 -16.19 -1.15 -9.23
N ASN A 70 -14.94 -1.54 -9.44
CA ASN A 70 -14.24 -1.47 -10.71
C ASN A 70 -13.48 -2.79 -10.92
N ASP A 71 -13.96 -3.60 -11.86
CA ASP A 71 -13.43 -4.95 -12.10
C ASP A 71 -12.00 -4.96 -12.62
N GLU A 72 -11.62 -3.98 -13.44
CA GLU A 72 -10.25 -3.82 -13.93
C GLU A 72 -9.31 -3.47 -12.78
N LEU A 73 -9.71 -2.50 -11.94
CA LEU A 73 -8.95 -2.12 -10.75
C LEU A 73 -8.83 -3.29 -9.78
N LYS A 74 -9.90 -4.06 -9.58
CA LYS A 74 -9.88 -5.25 -8.72
C LYS A 74 -8.90 -6.30 -9.24
N THR A 75 -8.85 -6.50 -10.54
CA THR A 75 -7.90 -7.42 -11.18
C THR A 75 -6.47 -6.95 -10.95
N TYR A 76 -6.19 -5.67 -11.20
CA TYR A 76 -4.87 -5.08 -11.00
C TYR A 76 -4.39 -5.19 -9.55
N ILE A 77 -5.22 -4.79 -8.59
CA ILE A 77 -4.90 -4.87 -7.15
C ILE A 77 -4.70 -6.31 -6.70
N SER A 78 -5.48 -7.26 -7.24
CA SER A 78 -5.33 -8.69 -6.90
C SER A 78 -4.00 -9.25 -7.40
N ASN A 79 -3.59 -8.90 -8.63
CA ASN A 79 -2.30 -9.30 -9.18
C ASN A 79 -1.14 -8.71 -8.36
N PHE A 80 -1.25 -7.43 -7.98
CA PHE A 80 -0.26 -6.77 -7.14
C PHE A 80 -0.16 -7.41 -5.74
N ALA A 81 -1.30 -7.80 -5.14
CA ALA A 81 -1.27 -8.53 -3.87
C ALA A 81 -0.54 -9.87 -3.99
N ASN A 82 -0.72 -10.60 -5.10
CA ASN A 82 -0.05 -11.87 -5.35
C ASN A 82 1.47 -11.68 -5.50
N SER A 83 1.93 -10.65 -6.22
CA SER A 83 3.37 -10.38 -6.36
C SER A 83 4.02 -10.07 -5.00
N ILE A 84 3.35 -9.34 -4.11
CA ILE A 84 3.83 -9.11 -2.74
C ILE A 84 4.01 -10.43 -1.98
N LEU A 85 3.07 -11.37 -2.11
CA LEU A 85 3.14 -12.68 -1.45
C LEU A 85 4.30 -13.51 -1.99
N GLU A 86 4.53 -13.51 -3.31
CA GLU A 86 5.67 -14.16 -3.94
C GLU A 86 7.00 -13.58 -3.44
N HIS A 87 7.14 -12.25 -3.41
CA HIS A 87 8.32 -11.57 -2.88
C HIS A 87 8.56 -11.83 -1.39
N ARG A 88 7.51 -12.09 -0.60
CA ARG A 88 7.63 -12.48 0.81
C ARG A 88 8.10 -13.92 0.97
N ALA A 89 7.63 -14.83 0.12
CA ALA A 89 8.06 -16.23 0.13
C ALA A 89 9.55 -16.40 -0.21
N LEU A 90 10.10 -15.50 -1.04
CA LEU A 90 11.51 -15.49 -1.43
C LEU A 90 12.46 -14.93 -0.35
N ARG A 91 11.94 -14.26 0.69
CA ARG A 91 12.79 -13.73 1.77
C ARG A 91 13.23 -14.86 2.70
N PRO A 92 14.55 -15.14 2.84
CA PRO A 92 15.02 -16.15 3.78
C PRO A 92 14.67 -15.74 5.22
N SER A 93 14.26 -16.73 6.02
CA SER A 93 13.90 -16.57 7.42
C SER A 93 15.10 -16.03 8.23
N ARG A 94 14.99 -14.79 8.72
CA ARG A 94 15.87 -14.30 9.80
C ARG A 94 15.46 -15.00 11.10
N GLN A 95 16.01 -16.18 11.36
CA GLN A 95 16.08 -16.78 12.70
C GLN A 95 17.05 -17.98 12.66
N GLN A 96 18.31 -17.78 13.05
CA GLN A 96 19.13 -18.63 13.94
C GLN A 96 20.44 -17.88 14.28
N ASP A 97 20.42 -16.94 15.25
CA ASP A 97 21.65 -16.35 15.84
C ASP A 97 21.56 -16.28 17.38
N SER A 98 20.79 -17.18 17.99
CA SER A 98 20.65 -17.26 19.46
C SER A 98 20.91 -18.66 20.03
N GLN A 99 21.38 -19.62 19.24
CA GLN A 99 21.69 -20.98 19.70
C GLN A 99 23.18 -21.36 19.59
N ASN A 100 24.06 -20.46 19.17
CA ASN A 100 25.47 -20.78 18.93
C ASN A 100 26.47 -20.27 20.00
N VAL A 101 25.99 -19.80 21.16
CA VAL A 101 26.87 -19.33 22.26
C VAL A 101 27.04 -20.37 23.38
N GLU A 102 26.15 -21.36 23.52
CA GLU A 102 26.22 -22.33 24.63
C GLU A 102 27.03 -23.60 24.35
N ASN A 103 27.51 -23.84 23.12
CA ASN A 103 28.29 -25.05 22.77
C ASN A 103 29.80 -24.79 22.55
N SER A 104 30.39 -23.77 23.16
CA SER A 104 31.84 -23.49 23.06
C SER A 104 32.54 -23.25 24.41
N THR A 105 31.92 -23.65 25.51
CA THR A 105 32.59 -23.68 26.82
C THR A 105 32.46 -25.06 27.44
N ASP A 106 33.21 -26.01 26.87
CA ASP A 106 33.77 -27.18 27.57
C ASP A 106 35.07 -27.58 26.86
#